data_AF-A0A840S5Z1-F1
#
_entry.id   AF-A0A840S5Z1-F1
#
_cell.length_a   1.000
_cell.length_b   1.000
_cell.length_c   1.000
_cell.angle_alpha   90.00
_cell.angle_beta   90.00
_cell.angle_gamma   90.00
#
_symmetry.space_group_name_H-M   'P 1'
#
loop_
_entity.id
_entity.type
_entity.pdbx_description
1 polymer ?
#
loop_
_entity_poly.entity_id
_entity_poly.type
_entity_poly.pdbx_seq_one_letter_code
_entity_poly.pdbx_strand_id
1 'polypeptide(L)'
;MKQLRTPAQARAWLDFQGISIAQWAREHQVHHSLVREILAGRKKCLRGMSHNIAVLLGMKAGVITTRPGRVRPAGAPGEAAQQGVAA
;
A
#
# COMPACT_ATOMS: atom_id res chain seq x y z
N MET A 1 -14.52 -16.46 -7.55
CA MET A 1 -14.02 -15.49 -8.56
C MET A 1 -13.75 -14.18 -7.84
N LYS A 2 -12.49 -13.74 -7.76
CA LYS A 2 -12.12 -12.57 -6.93
C LYS A 2 -12.42 -11.30 -7.74
N GLN A 3 -13.57 -10.68 -7.47
CA GLN A 3 -13.99 -9.44 -8.12
C GLN A 3 -12.90 -8.38 -7.95
N LEU A 4 -12.42 -7.84 -9.07
CA LEU A 4 -11.45 -6.76 -9.09
C LEU A 4 -12.15 -5.48 -8.61
N ARG A 5 -11.70 -4.95 -7.47
CA ARG A 5 -12.26 -3.72 -6.91
C ARG A 5 -11.81 -2.52 -7.74
N THR A 6 -12.73 -1.64 -8.10
CA THR A 6 -12.37 -0.33 -8.66
C THR A 6 -11.70 0.53 -7.57
N PRO A 7 -11.01 1.63 -7.91
CA PRO A 7 -10.40 2.51 -6.91
C PRO A 7 -11.42 3.06 -5.90
N ALA A 8 -12.62 3.41 -6.38
CA ALA A 8 -13.73 3.83 -5.52
C ALA A 8 -14.16 2.70 -4.58
N GLN A 9 -14.22 1.47 -5.07
CA GLN A 9 -14.62 0.31 -4.27
C GLN A 9 -13.53 -0.11 -3.26
N ALA A 10 -12.25 0.07 -3.58
CA ALA A 10 -11.15 -0.11 -2.63
C ALA A 10 -11.24 0.90 -1.49
N ARG A 11 -11.59 2.16 -1.79
CA ARG A 11 -11.80 3.19 -0.78
C ARG A 11 -13.03 2.91 0.08
N ALA A 12 -14.15 2.51 -0.53
CA ALA A 12 -15.33 2.07 0.20
C ALA A 12 -15.07 0.83 1.06
N TRP A 13 -14.18 -0.06 0.63
CA TRP A 13 -13.76 -1.21 1.43
C TRP A 13 -12.95 -0.80 2.65
N LEU A 14 -12.03 0.17 2.51
CA LEU A 14 -11.30 0.73 3.65
C LEU A 14 -12.25 1.41 4.64
N ASP A 15 -13.21 2.19 4.15
CA ASP A 15 -14.27 2.82 4.95
C ASP A 15 -15.14 1.77 5.67
N PHE A 16 -15.54 0.70 4.96
CA PHE A 16 -16.32 -0.40 5.52
C PHE A 16 -15.57 -1.17 6.62
N GLN A 17 -14.25 -1.25 6.54
CA GLN A 17 -13.42 -1.81 7.61
C GLN A 17 -13.19 -0.82 8.77
N GLY A 18 -13.58 0.44 8.62
CA GLY A 18 -13.29 1.51 9.58
C GLY A 18 -11.82 1.91 9.62
N ILE A 19 -11.05 1.60 8.57
CA ILE A 19 -9.59 1.84 8.52
C ILE A 19 -9.31 3.00 7.58
N SER A 20 -8.60 4.02 8.07
CA SER A 20 -8.16 5.12 7.21
C SER A 20 -7.04 4.70 6.26
N ILE A 21 -6.93 5.36 5.09
CA ILE A 21 -5.83 5.13 4.13
C ILE A 21 -4.45 5.24 4.79
N ALA A 22 -4.29 6.19 5.73
CA ALA A 22 -3.02 6.41 6.43
C ALA A 22 -2.71 5.28 7.41
N GLN A 23 -3.71 4.79 8.14
CA GLN A 23 -3.56 3.66 9.06
C GLN A 23 -3.28 2.37 8.29
N TRP A 24 -4.02 2.10 7.23
CA TRP A 24 -3.77 0.97 6.34
C TRP A 24 -2.35 1.01 5.76
N ALA A 25 -1.90 2.19 5.34
CA ALA A 25 -0.55 2.37 4.83
C ALA A 25 0.52 2.05 5.88
N ARG A 26 0.33 2.46 7.14
CA ARG A 26 1.23 2.15 8.26
C ARG A 26 1.29 0.66 8.55
N GLU A 27 0.13 0.00 8.65
CA GLU A 27 0.02 -1.44 8.91
C GLU A 27 0.76 -2.26 7.84
N HIS A 28 0.62 -1.86 6.57
CA HIS A 28 1.27 -2.52 5.44
C HIS A 28 2.69 -2.00 5.14
N GLN A 29 3.24 -1.11 5.97
CA GLN A 29 4.56 -0.48 5.78
C GLN A 29 4.75 0.17 4.39
N VAL A 30 3.68 0.75 3.85
CA VAL A 30 3.68 1.45 2.57
C VAL A 30 3.45 2.95 2.75
N HIS A 31 3.84 3.72 1.74
CA HIS A 31 3.71 5.17 1.81
C HIS A 31 2.27 5.63 1.51
N HIS A 32 1.64 6.39 2.41
CA HIS A 32 0.23 6.83 2.26
C HIS A 32 0.00 7.61 0.95
N SER A 33 1.00 8.38 0.49
CA SER A 33 0.90 9.17 -0.74
C SER A 33 0.83 8.25 -1.96
N LEU A 34 1.58 7.14 -1.92
CA LEU A 34 1.55 6.14 -2.97
C LEU A 34 0.18 5.46 -3.06
N VAL A 35 -0.44 5.13 -1.92
CA VAL A 35 -1.80 4.56 -1.88
C VAL A 35 -2.81 5.54 -2.49
N ARG A 36 -2.72 6.84 -2.14
CA ARG A 36 -3.58 7.88 -2.73
C ARG A 36 -3.37 8.03 -4.25
N GLU A 37 -2.13 7.99 -4.73
CA GLU A 37 -1.84 8.06 -6.17
C GLU A 37 -2.41 6.87 -6.96
N ILE A 38 -2.42 5.69 -6.35
CA ILE A 38 -2.98 4.45 -6.92
C ILE A 38 -4.50 4.54 -6.96
N LEU A 39 -5.13 4.98 -5.87
CA LEU A 39 -6.57 5.21 -5.81
C LEU A 39 -7.02 6.32 -6.78
N ALA A 40 -6.16 7.31 -7.03
CA ALA A 40 -6.41 8.37 -8.01
C ALA A 40 -6.14 7.94 -9.47
N GLY A 41 -5.63 6.73 -9.71
CA GLY A 41 -5.33 6.23 -11.06
C GLY A 41 -4.12 6.89 -11.74
N ARG A 42 -3.31 7.67 -11.01
CA ARG A 42 -2.13 8.33 -11.62
C ARG A 42 -1.01 7.36 -11.97
N LYS A 43 -0.93 6.20 -11.28
CA LYS A 43 0.09 5.18 -11.50
C LYS A 43 -0.51 3.92 -12.11
N LYS A 44 0.12 3.40 -13.17
CA LYS A 44 -0.25 2.15 -13.84
C LYS A 44 -0.05 0.87 -13.01
N CYS A 45 0.55 0.98 -11.80
CA CYS A 45 0.74 -0.14 -10.86
C CYS A 45 1.37 -1.39 -11.50
N LEU A 46 2.37 -1.19 -12.36
CA LEU A 46 2.93 -2.27 -13.18
C LEU A 46 3.93 -3.13 -12.40
N ARG A 47 4.65 -2.55 -11.43
CA ARG A 47 5.75 -3.22 -10.71
C ARG A 47 6.07 -2.54 -9.37
N GLY A 48 6.75 -3.29 -8.49
CA GLY A 48 7.19 -2.84 -7.17
C GLY A 48 6.04 -2.60 -6.18
N MET A 49 6.25 -1.68 -5.23
CA MET A 49 5.26 -1.37 -4.17
C MET A 49 3.90 -0.97 -4.73
N SER A 50 3.86 -0.25 -5.86
CA SER A 50 2.58 0.15 -6.48
C SER A 50 1.75 -1.05 -6.96
N HIS A 51 2.39 -2.09 -7.48
CA HIS A 51 1.73 -3.34 -7.85
C HIS A 51 1.24 -4.08 -6.59
N ASN A 52 2.07 -4.16 -5.56
CA ASN A 52 1.70 -4.84 -4.30
C ASN A 52 0.49 -4.20 -3.64
N ILE A 53 0.43 -2.87 -3.58
CA ILE A 53 -0.73 -2.14 -3.04
C ILE A 53 -1.99 -2.41 -3.88
N ALA A 54 -1.88 -2.38 -5.21
CA ALA A 54 -3.02 -2.68 -6.09
C ALA A 54 -3.53 -4.12 -5.92
N VAL A 55 -2.64 -5.08 -5.67
CA VAL A 55 -3.02 -6.47 -5.37
C VAL A 55 -3.67 -6.58 -3.99
N LEU A 56 -3.11 -5.93 -2.96
CA LEU A 56 -3.64 -5.95 -1.60
C LEU A 56 -5.03 -5.32 -1.49
N LEU A 57 -5.25 -4.20 -2.18
CA LEU A 57 -6.56 -3.53 -2.26
C LEU A 57 -7.57 -4.32 -3.12
N GLY A 58 -7.13 -5.39 -3.79
CA GLY A 58 -7.95 -6.19 -4.69
C GLY A 58 -8.27 -5.48 -6.00
N MET A 59 -7.53 -4.43 -6.35
CA MET A 59 -7.69 -3.69 -7.60
C MET A 59 -7.06 -4.39 -8.80
N LYS A 60 -6.10 -5.29 -8.55
CA LYS A 60 -5.39 -6.02 -9.59
C LYS A 60 -5.25 -7.50 -9.20
N ALA A 61 -5.44 -8.39 -10.18
CA ALA A 61 -5.13 -9.80 -10.03
C ALA A 61 -3.62 -9.97 -10.16
N GLY A 62 -2.99 -10.53 -9.13
CA GLY A 62 -1.55 -10.74 -9.11
C GLY A 62 -1.08 -11.27 -7.77
N VAL A 63 0.21 -11.62 -7.73
CA VAL A 63 0.89 -12.03 -6.51
C VAL A 63 1.71 -10.85 -5.98
N ILE A 64 1.74 -10.69 -4.65
CA ILE A 64 2.59 -9.71 -3.99
C ILE A 64 4.04 -10.06 -4.33
N THR A 65 4.72 -9.14 -5.01
CA THR A 65 6.12 -9.33 -5.38
C THR A 65 6.97 -8.92 -4.19
N THR A 66 7.59 -9.91 -3.53
CA THR A 66 8.58 -9.67 -2.48
C THR A 66 9.98 -9.36 -3.03
N ARG A 67 10.15 -9.37 -4.36
CA ARG A 67 11.44 -9.04 -4.98
C ARG A 67 11.75 -7.56 -4.72
N PRO A 68 12.77 -7.24 -3.91
CA PRO A 68 13.12 -5.86 -3.66
C PRO A 68 13.61 -5.27 -4.98
N GLY A 69 12.87 -4.30 -5.54
CA GLY A 69 13.25 -3.59 -6.78
C GLY A 69 14.53 -2.76 -6.67
N ARG A 70 15.18 -2.79 -5.51
CA ARG A 70 16.53 -2.30 -5.25
C ARG A 70 17.00 -3.03 -3.99
N VAL A 71 17.87 -4.03 -4.14
CA VAL A 71 18.65 -4.51 -2.99
C VAL A 71 19.53 -3.35 -2.56
N ARG A 72 19.10 -2.59 -1.55
CA ARG A 72 20.06 -1.86 -0.71
C ARG A 72 20.72 -2.97 0.11
N PRO A 73 22.05 -3.18 -0.01
CA PRO A 73 22.71 -4.25 0.72
C PRO A 73 22.46 -4.06 2.23
N ALA A 74 22.21 -5.18 2.90
CA ALA A 74 21.91 -5.24 4.32
C ALA A 74 23.02 -4.55 5.12
N GLY A 75 22.72 -3.38 5.69
CA GLY A 75 23.70 -2.57 6.40
C GLY A 75 23.23 -1.19 6.84
N ALA A 76 21.93 -1.00 7.12
CA ALA A 76 21.46 0.23 7.76
C ALA A 76 20.32 -0.08 8.74
N PRO A 77 20.53 0.03 10.06
CA PRO A 77 19.42 0.20 10.98
C PRO A 77 18.87 1.61 10.73
N GLY A 78 17.68 1.67 10.19
CA GLY A 78 16.99 2.90 9.84
C GLY A 78 15.49 2.75 9.98
N GLU A 79 15.07 2.01 11.01
CA GLU A 79 13.83 2.32 11.71
C GLU A 79 14.00 3.72 12.30
N ALA A 80 13.43 4.72 11.63
CA ALA A 80 13.33 6.06 12.18
C ALA A 80 11.86 6.49 12.07
N ALA A 81 11.23 6.47 13.25
CA ALA A 81 10.17 7.36 13.67
C ALA A 81 8.85 7.33 12.89
N GLN A 82 7.87 6.64 13.46
CA GLN A 82 6.62 7.30 13.85
C GLN A 82 5.88 6.46 14.89
N GLN A 83 6.13 6.74 16.18
CA GLN A 83 5.13 6.95 17.23
C GLN A 83 5.74 6.92 18.64
N GLY A 84 5.88 8.11 19.20
CA GLY A 84 6.06 8.48 20.61
C GLY A 84 5.94 10.01 20.59
N VAL A 85 5.00 10.67 21.27
CA VAL A 85 4.68 10.72 22.71
C VAL A 85 3.28 11.39 22.81
N ALA A 86 2.31 10.96 23.61
CA ALA A 86 2.24 10.96 25.08
C ALA A 86 2.51 12.35 25.71
N ALA A 87 1.47 13.18 25.79
CA ALA A 87 1.06 14.02 26.94
C ALA A 87 -0.09 14.95 26.52
#